data_AF-A0A2V8JA40-F1
#
_entry.id   AF-A0A2V8JA40-F1
#
_cell.length_a   1.000
_cell.length_b   1.000
_cell.length_c   1.000
_cell.angle_alpha   90.00
_cell.angle_beta   90.00
_cell.angle_gamma   90.00
#
_symmetry.space_group_name_H-M   'P 1'
#
loop_
_entity.id
_entity.type
_entity.pdbx_description
1 polymer ?
#
loop_
_entity_poly.entity_id
_entity_poly.type
_entity_poly.pdbx_seq_one_letter_code
_entity_poly.pdbx_strand_id
1 'polypeptide(L)'
;MIPDLTRAVGVPRLAGISYPLSRPLGNPHDADGQRAVLRAMLEVLPRAAEPDTYVELPFMWPESPARARNASKDIPPSPIVELVTRKPWLLANLYSGRIPEHEEALCPTDENRPSMSSPSSSRRSTRSSRAREPSPPM
;
A
#
# COMPACT_ATOMS: atom_id res chain seq x y z
N MET A 1 13.28 -21.55 6.06
CA MET A 1 13.46 -20.08 5.90
C MET A 1 12.66 -19.62 4.68
N ILE A 2 12.50 -18.31 4.43
CA ILE A 2 11.66 -17.77 3.32
C ILE A 2 11.94 -18.43 1.94
N PRO A 3 13.21 -18.68 1.52
CA PRO A 3 13.49 -19.38 0.27
C PRO A 3 12.90 -20.79 0.18
N ASP A 4 12.84 -21.52 1.29
CA ASP A 4 12.25 -22.86 1.35
C ASP A 4 10.73 -22.80 1.20
N LEU A 5 10.10 -21.78 1.80
CA LEU A 5 8.66 -21.56 1.67
C LEU A 5 8.29 -21.22 0.23
N THR A 6 9.03 -20.32 -0.42
CA THR A 6 8.79 -19.93 -1.82
C THR A 6 8.98 -21.10 -2.78
N ARG A 7 9.94 -21.99 -2.51
CA ARG A 7 10.10 -23.24 -3.26
C ARG A 7 8.92 -24.20 -3.04
N ALA A 8 8.49 -24.36 -1.79
CA ALA A 8 7.37 -25.24 -1.44
C ALA A 8 6.04 -24.82 -2.10
N VAL A 9 5.82 -23.51 -2.29
CA VAL A 9 4.62 -22.99 -3.00
C VAL A 9 4.82 -22.86 -4.52
N GLY A 10 5.95 -23.34 -5.06
CA GLY A 10 6.19 -23.43 -6.49
C GLY A 10 6.41 -22.07 -7.18
N VAL A 11 7.04 -21.09 -6.50
CA VAL A 11 7.39 -19.82 -7.15
C VAL A 11 8.39 -20.10 -8.28
N PRO A 12 8.08 -19.73 -9.54
CA PRO A 12 8.92 -20.11 -10.68
C PRO A 12 10.25 -19.35 -10.73
N ARG A 13 10.29 -18.11 -10.26
CA ARG A 13 11.49 -17.25 -10.25
C ARG A 13 11.49 -16.40 -8.99
N LEU A 14 12.61 -16.34 -8.28
CA LEU A 14 12.74 -15.60 -7.04
C LEU A 14 13.98 -14.70 -7.05
N ALA A 15 13.77 -13.41 -6.82
CA ALA A 15 14.83 -12.46 -6.49
C ALA A 15 14.89 -12.28 -4.97
N GLY A 16 15.96 -12.75 -4.34
CA GLY A 16 16.22 -12.56 -2.91
C GLY A 16 16.89 -11.22 -2.65
N ILE A 17 16.43 -10.49 -1.63
CA ILE A 17 17.12 -9.30 -1.14
C ILE A 17 17.15 -9.31 0.38
N SER A 18 18.34 -9.08 0.95
CA SER A 18 18.58 -9.08 2.39
C SER A 18 18.21 -7.74 3.05
N TYR A 19 17.03 -7.21 2.72
CA TYR A 19 16.48 -5.95 3.26
C TYR A 19 15.39 -6.24 4.30
N PRO A 20 15.10 -5.31 5.24
CA PRO A 20 13.96 -5.43 6.14
C PRO A 20 12.65 -5.55 5.35
N LEU A 21 11.73 -6.40 5.80
CA LEU A 21 10.44 -6.63 5.11
C LEU A 21 9.60 -5.36 4.94
N SER A 22 9.75 -4.36 5.82
CA SER A 22 9.07 -3.07 5.71
C SER A 22 9.68 -2.14 4.66
N ARG A 23 10.89 -2.44 4.17
CA ARG A 23 11.70 -1.59 3.29
C ARG A 23 12.39 -2.41 2.18
N PRO A 24 11.64 -3.25 1.43
CA PRO A 24 12.24 -4.19 0.47
C PRO A 24 12.93 -3.50 -0.72
N LEU A 25 12.59 -2.24 -1.01
CA LEU A 25 13.18 -1.47 -2.11
C LEU A 25 14.28 -0.50 -1.65
N GLY A 26 14.51 -0.32 -0.36
CA GLY A 26 15.50 0.66 0.14
C GLY A 26 14.94 1.68 1.13
N ASN A 27 15.71 2.75 1.31
CA ASN A 27 15.33 3.86 2.17
C ASN A 27 14.21 4.70 1.55
N PRO A 28 13.29 5.27 2.36
CA PRO A 28 12.41 6.33 1.88
C PRO A 28 13.24 7.47 1.26
N HIS A 29 12.72 8.04 0.17
CA HIS A 29 13.35 9.15 -0.57
C HIS A 29 14.70 8.85 -1.27
N ASP A 30 15.20 7.62 -1.22
CA ASP A 30 16.35 7.18 -2.03
C ASP A 30 15.88 6.63 -3.38
N ALA A 31 15.48 7.53 -4.29
CA ALA A 31 14.91 7.15 -5.58
C ALA A 31 15.90 6.36 -6.47
N ASP A 32 17.20 6.70 -6.40
CA ASP A 32 18.22 6.02 -7.21
C ASP A 32 18.53 4.61 -6.68
N GLY A 33 18.65 4.44 -5.36
CA GLY A 33 18.78 3.12 -4.74
C GLY A 33 17.56 2.23 -5.03
N GLN A 34 16.34 2.76 -4.87
CA GLN A 34 15.11 2.04 -5.19
C GLN A 34 15.04 1.61 -6.66
N ARG A 35 15.45 2.49 -7.58
CA ARG A 35 15.48 2.18 -9.01
C ARG A 35 16.55 1.14 -9.35
N ALA A 36 17.70 1.16 -8.66
CA ALA A 36 18.75 0.15 -8.82
C ALA A 36 18.25 -1.24 -8.39
N VAL A 37 17.61 -1.33 -7.22
CA VAL A 37 16.99 -2.58 -6.72
C VAL A 37 15.94 -3.09 -7.69
N LEU A 38 15.01 -2.22 -8.11
CA LEU A 38 13.94 -2.59 -9.04
C LEU A 38 14.50 -3.10 -10.38
N ARG A 39 15.50 -2.41 -10.92
CA ARG A 39 16.14 -2.83 -12.18
C ARG A 39 16.79 -4.20 -12.02
N ALA A 40 17.57 -4.42 -10.98
CA ALA A 40 18.21 -5.72 -10.73
C ALA A 40 17.19 -6.85 -10.56
N MET A 41 16.07 -6.59 -9.88
CA MET A 41 14.96 -7.54 -9.77
C MET A 41 14.33 -7.87 -11.13
N LEU A 42 14.04 -6.85 -11.95
CA LEU A 42 13.46 -7.05 -13.28
C LEU A 42 14.41 -7.80 -14.23
N GLU A 43 15.71 -7.60 -14.09
CA GLU A 43 16.72 -8.32 -14.84
C GLU A 43 16.78 -9.84 -14.51
N VAL A 44 16.17 -10.29 -13.42
CA VAL A 44 15.99 -11.72 -13.14
C VAL A 44 15.04 -12.36 -14.14
N LEU A 45 14.02 -11.64 -14.62
CA LEU A 45 13.02 -12.18 -15.55
C LEU A 45 13.62 -12.77 -16.85
N PRO A 46 14.52 -12.05 -17.58
CA PRO A 46 15.18 -12.61 -18.75
C PRO A 46 16.32 -13.57 -18.44
N ARG A 47 16.89 -13.57 -17.22
CA ARG A 47 18.06 -14.40 -16.85
C ARG A 47 17.71 -15.74 -16.22
N ALA A 48 16.62 -15.79 -15.47
CA ALA A 48 16.11 -17.01 -14.82
C ALA A 48 15.28 -17.82 -15.83
N ALA A 49 15.97 -18.53 -16.72
CA ALA A 49 15.33 -19.32 -17.78
C ALA A 49 14.54 -20.52 -17.23
N GLU A 50 15.04 -21.16 -16.17
CA GLU A 50 14.45 -22.35 -15.57
C GLU A 50 13.49 -22.02 -14.40
N PRO A 51 12.46 -22.83 -14.15
CA PRO A 51 11.66 -22.74 -12.93
C PRO A 51 12.52 -23.04 -11.69
N ASP A 52 12.05 -22.61 -10.51
CA ASP A 52 12.76 -22.70 -9.22
C ASP A 52 14.13 -21.98 -9.19
N THR A 53 14.33 -21.01 -10.08
CA THR A 53 15.56 -20.21 -10.08
C THR A 53 15.53 -19.15 -8.99
N TYR A 54 16.51 -19.21 -8.09
CA TYR A 54 16.75 -18.22 -7.05
C TYR A 54 17.99 -17.36 -7.38
N VAL A 55 17.82 -16.05 -7.34
CA VAL A 55 18.92 -15.08 -7.52
C VAL A 55 18.98 -14.15 -6.31
N GLU A 56 20.06 -14.23 -5.53
CA GLU A 56 20.34 -13.24 -4.48
C GLU A 56 20.83 -11.95 -5.15
N LEU A 57 20.16 -10.83 -4.88
CA LEU A 57 20.54 -9.53 -5.40
C LEU A 57 21.73 -8.96 -4.61
N PRO A 58 22.67 -8.25 -5.27
CA PRO A 58 23.91 -7.78 -4.65
C PRO A 58 23.73 -6.49 -3.82
N PHE A 59 22.66 -6.39 -3.03
CA PHE A 59 22.37 -5.21 -2.21
C PHE A 59 22.46 -5.54 -0.72
N MET A 60 23.20 -4.70 -0.01
CA MET A 60 23.32 -4.78 1.45
C MET A 60 22.51 -3.67 2.11
N TRP A 61 21.81 -4.03 3.17
CA TRP A 61 21.09 -3.04 3.97
C TRP A 61 22.12 -2.16 4.71
N PRO A 62 22.05 -0.82 4.61
CA PRO A 62 23.09 0.06 5.14
C PRO A 62 23.10 0.14 6.68
N GLU A 63 21.97 -0.14 7.32
CA GLU A 63 21.86 -0.08 8.78
C GLU A 63 22.09 -1.46 9.42
N SER A 64 22.54 -1.51 10.67
CA SER A 64 22.55 -2.78 11.40
C SER A 64 21.12 -3.28 11.65
N PRO A 65 20.89 -4.61 11.79
CA PRO A 65 19.55 -5.15 12.06
C PRO A 65 18.90 -4.57 13.33
N ALA A 66 19.71 -4.29 14.36
CA ALA A 66 19.24 -3.68 15.60
C ALA A 66 18.73 -2.26 15.38
N ARG A 67 19.42 -1.47 14.55
CA ARG A 67 19.01 -0.11 14.20
C ARG A 67 17.75 -0.13 13.34
N ALA A 68 17.72 -0.97 12.31
CA ALA A 68 16.58 -1.10 11.40
C ALA A 68 15.28 -1.47 12.14
N ARG A 69 15.35 -2.35 13.15
CA ARG A 69 14.19 -2.74 13.99
C ARG A 69 13.68 -1.59 14.87
N ASN A 70 14.57 -0.70 15.28
CA ASN A 70 14.29 0.36 16.24
C ASN A 70 14.02 1.71 15.60
N ALA A 71 13.99 1.80 14.26
CA ALA A 71 13.88 3.05 13.52
C ALA A 71 12.59 3.85 13.83
N SER A 72 11.55 3.22 14.36
CA SER A 72 10.27 3.85 14.69
C SER A 72 10.08 4.16 16.18
N LYS A 73 11.09 3.93 17.04
CA LYS A 73 10.95 4.14 18.50
C LYS A 73 10.66 5.59 18.88
N ASP A 74 11.18 6.53 18.10
CA ASP A 74 11.03 7.97 18.36
C ASP A 74 9.74 8.55 17.77
N ILE A 75 8.97 7.74 17.02
CA ILE A 75 7.69 8.14 16.42
C ILE A 75 6.59 7.84 17.44
N PRO A 76 5.61 8.75 17.62
CA PRO A 76 4.47 8.47 18.48
C PRO A 76 3.78 7.16 18.07
N PRO A 77 3.29 6.37 19.04
CA PRO A 77 2.64 5.11 18.75
C PRO A 77 1.47 5.32 17.79
N SER A 78 1.24 4.36 16.90
CA SER A 78 0.05 4.43 16.05
C SER A 78 -1.22 4.34 16.91
N PRO A 79 -2.36 4.90 16.45
CA PRO A 79 -3.61 4.85 17.20
C PRO A 79 -4.03 3.44 17.64
N ILE A 80 -3.69 2.42 16.84
CA ILE A 80 -3.94 1.02 17.20
C ILE A 80 -3.08 0.56 18.39
N VAL A 81 -1.81 0.97 18.45
CA VAL A 81 -0.93 0.66 19.58
C VAL A 81 -1.47 1.33 20.84
N GLU A 82 -1.85 2.62 20.77
CA GLU A 82 -2.46 3.32 21.91
C GLU A 82 -3.74 2.63 22.41
N LEU A 83 -4.62 2.23 21.49
CA LEU A 83 -5.85 1.52 21.80
C LEU A 83 -5.58 0.19 22.51
N VAL A 84 -4.65 -0.61 21.98
CA VAL A 84 -4.30 -1.93 22.52
C VAL A 84 -3.61 -1.80 23.88
N THR A 85 -2.74 -0.81 24.06
CA THR A 85 -2.12 -0.52 25.36
C THR A 85 -3.17 -0.16 26.41
N ARG A 86 -4.18 0.64 26.06
CA ARG A 86 -5.27 1.01 26.97
C ARG A 86 -6.25 -0.14 27.24
N LYS A 87 -6.46 -1.03 26.27
CA LYS A 87 -7.45 -2.12 26.32
C LYS A 87 -6.81 -3.44 25.85
N PRO A 88 -5.92 -4.07 26.64
CA PRO A 88 -5.13 -5.22 26.21
C PRO A 88 -5.96 -6.45 25.84
N TRP A 89 -7.17 -6.60 26.39
CA TRP A 89 -8.08 -7.70 26.05
C TRP A 89 -8.57 -7.66 24.60
N LEU A 90 -8.51 -6.50 23.93
CA LEU A 90 -8.85 -6.39 22.50
C LEU A 90 -7.91 -7.23 21.63
N LEU A 91 -6.67 -7.42 22.05
CA LEU A 91 -5.72 -8.27 21.34
C LEU A 91 -6.15 -9.75 21.39
N ALA A 92 -6.62 -10.22 22.55
CA ALA A 92 -7.17 -11.56 22.69
C ALA A 92 -8.42 -11.76 21.82
N ASN A 93 -9.29 -10.74 21.74
CA ASN A 93 -10.44 -10.76 20.86
C ASN A 93 -10.05 -10.83 19.39
N LEU A 94 -9.06 -10.03 18.95
CA LEU A 94 -8.53 -10.06 17.58
C LEU A 94 -8.00 -11.46 17.20
N TYR A 95 -7.17 -12.06 18.05
CA TYR A 95 -6.65 -13.41 17.80
C TYR A 95 -7.73 -14.51 17.82
N SER A 96 -8.84 -14.26 18.52
CA SER A 96 -9.99 -15.18 18.56
C SER A 96 -10.98 -14.95 17.40
N GLY A 97 -10.72 -13.98 16.51
CA GLY A 97 -11.66 -13.59 15.46
C GLY A 97 -12.93 -12.88 15.96
N ARG A 98 -12.97 -12.45 17.24
CA ARG A 98 -14.10 -11.71 17.84
C ARG A 98 -13.93 -10.22 17.57
N ILE A 99 -14.21 -9.80 16.34
CA ILE A 99 -14.19 -8.40 15.96
C ILE A 99 -15.49 -7.75 16.48
N PRO A 100 -15.43 -6.68 17.29
CA PRO A 100 -16.63 -5.95 17.68
C PRO A 100 -17.33 -5.41 16.43
N GLU A 101 -18.65 -5.57 16.36
CA GLU A 101 -19.44 -4.91 15.33
C GLU A 101 -19.30 -3.39 15.48
N HIS A 102 -19.29 -2.67 14.36
CA HIS A 102 -19.21 -1.21 14.37
C HIS A 102 -20.44 -0.66 15.12
N GLU A 103 -20.27 -0.20 16.36
CA GLU A 103 -21.24 0.75 16.91
C GLU A 103 -21.22 1.94 15.96
N GLU A 104 -22.37 2.17 15.32
CA GLU A 104 -22.59 3.27 14.40
C GLU A 104 -21.97 4.52 15.01
N ALA A 105 -21.08 5.17 14.26
CA ALA A 105 -20.83 6.57 14.52
C ALA A 105 -22.21 7.22 14.66
N LEU A 106 -22.51 7.77 15.84
CA LEU A 106 -23.60 8.72 15.99
C LEU A 106 -23.35 9.81 14.95
N CYS A 107 -23.89 9.63 13.75
CA CYS A 107 -24.27 10.71 12.90
C CYS A 107 -25.26 11.48 13.77
N PRO A 108 -24.95 12.72 14.21
CA PRO A 108 -25.94 13.51 14.92
C PRO A 108 -27.18 13.52 14.01
N THR A 109 -28.31 13.05 14.54
CA THR A 109 -29.57 13.05 13.84
C THR A 109 -29.76 14.43 13.22
N ASP A 110 -29.97 14.42 11.90
CA ASP A 110 -30.21 15.57 11.03
C ASP A 110 -31.59 16.19 11.38
N GLU A 111 -31.78 16.58 12.64
CA GLU A 111 -33.04 17.12 13.17
C GLU A 111 -33.19 18.62 12.87
N ASN A 112 -32.21 19.22 12.18
CA ASN A 112 -32.25 20.64 11.82
C ASN A 112 -31.80 20.90 10.38
N ARG A 113 -32.21 20.04 9.43
CA ARG A 113 -32.10 20.35 8.01
C ARG A 113 -33.25 21.30 7.63
N PRO A 114 -32.99 22.56 7.25
CA PRO A 114 -34.05 23.41 6.73
C PRO A 114 -34.62 22.79 5.44
N SER A 115 -35.94 22.58 5.44
CA SER A 115 -36.73 22.11 4.30
C SER A 115 -36.47 22.99 3.08
N MET A 116 -35.65 22.49 2.15
CA MET A 116 -35.52 23.10 0.83
C MET A 116 -36.61 22.53 -0.07
N SER A 117 -37.64 23.35 -0.28
CA SER A 117 -38.66 23.15 -1.28
C SER A 117 -38.05 22.96 -2.67
N SER A 118 -38.42 21.87 -3.33
CA SER A 118 -38.00 21.52 -4.69
C SER A 118 -38.35 22.61 -5.70
N PRO A 119 -37.43 23.05 -6.58
CA PRO A 119 -37.80 23.86 -7.72
C PRO A 119 -38.33 22.98 -8.86
N SER A 120 -39.50 23.39 -9.33
CA SER A 120 -40.21 22.96 -10.53
C SER A 120 -39.31 22.80 -11.76
N SER A 121 -39.49 21.67 -12.45
CA SER A 121 -38.97 21.39 -13.78
C SER A 121 -39.58 22.38 -14.79
N SER A 122 -38.75 23.23 -15.39
CA SER A 122 -39.13 23.99 -16.58
C SER A 122 -38.02 23.95 -17.62
N ARG A 123 -38.37 23.34 -18.75
CA ARG A 123 -37.61 23.25 -19.99
C ARG A 123 -37.17 24.63 -20.47
N ARG A 124 -35.94 24.73 -20.97
CA ARG A 124 -35.66 25.57 -22.15
C ARG A 124 -34.54 24.99 -23.01
N SER A 125 -34.98 24.51 -24.17
CA SER A 125 -34.20 24.32 -25.39
C SER A 125 -33.51 25.62 -25.81
N THR A 126 -32.22 25.58 -26.14
CA THR A 126 -31.66 26.28 -27.31
C THR A 126 -30.34 25.64 -27.78
N ARG A 127 -30.40 25.16 -29.02
CA ARG A 127 -29.37 24.83 -30.00
C ARG A 127 -28.41 26.01 -30.27
N SER A 128 -27.10 25.76 -30.48
CA SER A 128 -26.25 26.31 -31.58
C SER A 128 -24.75 25.97 -31.37
N SER A 129 -24.15 25.07 -32.17
CA SER A 129 -23.18 25.34 -33.27
C SER A 129 -21.67 25.44 -32.93
N ARG A 130 -20.96 24.31 -33.16
CA ARG A 130 -19.82 24.09 -34.09
C ARG A 130 -18.62 25.08 -34.14
N ALA A 131 -17.39 24.56 -33.90
CA ALA A 131 -16.15 24.76 -34.69
C ALA A 131 -15.01 23.88 -34.10
N ARG A 132 -14.59 22.78 -34.77
CA ARG A 132 -13.46 22.62 -35.71
C ARG A 132 -12.06 22.55 -35.04
N GLU A 133 -11.53 21.32 -34.96
CA GLU A 133 -10.11 21.00 -34.77
C GLU A 133 -9.27 21.35 -36.01
N PRO A 134 -7.99 21.72 -35.85
CA PRO A 134 -7.01 21.72 -36.93
C PRO A 134 -6.10 20.47 -36.89
N SER A 135 -5.93 19.83 -38.06
CA SER A 135 -4.96 18.74 -38.32
C SER A 135 -3.49 19.22 -38.35
N PRO A 136 -2.51 18.34 -38.09
CA PRO A 136 -1.09 18.67 -38.17
C PRO A 136 -0.50 18.45 -39.58
N PRO A 137 0.58 19.17 -39.96
CA PRO A 137 1.26 19.00 -41.24
C PRO A 137 2.29 17.85 -41.23
N MET A 138 2.64 17.42 -42.44
CA MET A 138 3.42 16.22 -42.81
C MET A 138 4.85 16.15 -42.28
#